data_AF-A0A364Y7I5-F1
#
_entry.id   AF-A0A364Y7I5-F1
#
_cell.length_a   1.000
_cell.length_b   1.000
_cell.length_c   1.000
_cell.angle_alpha   90.00
_cell.angle_beta   90.00
_cell.angle_gamma   90.00
#
_symmetry.space_group_name_H-M   'P 1'
#
loop_
_entity.id
_entity.type
_entity.pdbx_description
1 polymer ?
#
loop_
_entity_poly.entity_id
_entity_poly.type
_entity_poly.pdbx_seq_one_letter_code
_entity_poly.pdbx_strand_id
1 'polypeptide(L)'
;MDQISTMSQHYQCSLLYLVKLLIDVDGITDERELRALYLIRETEEISDAVFMAFEDKIRGMTEREVYDAAMSELQLCSSSEKLNVFALLYKMSEVDGRVDIKEIKLLLYAIKSAGVAFDEVVTRAKSTPSLVI
;
A
#
# COMPACT_ATOMS: atom_id res chain seq x y z
N MET A 1 -11.61 -26.35 -3.07
CA MET A 1 -12.49 -25.18 -3.30
C MET A 1 -11.73 -23.99 -2.80
N ASP A 2 -10.93 -23.39 -3.66
CA ASP A 2 -10.22 -22.15 -3.33
C ASP A 2 -11.25 -21.04 -3.30
N GLN A 3 -11.53 -20.52 -2.10
CA GLN A 3 -12.22 -19.25 -1.97
C GLN A 3 -11.24 -18.20 -2.49
N ILE A 4 -11.47 -17.72 -3.72
CA ILE A 4 -10.97 -16.43 -4.16
C ILE A 4 -11.62 -15.43 -3.22
N SER A 5 -10.93 -15.13 -2.12
CA SER A 5 -11.38 -14.12 -1.17
C SER A 5 -11.25 -12.79 -1.89
N THR A 6 -12.36 -12.25 -2.37
CA THR A 6 -12.41 -10.87 -2.86
C THR A 6 -11.94 -9.98 -1.70
N MET A 7 -10.77 -9.34 -1.86
CA MET A 7 -10.23 -8.46 -0.83
C MET A 7 -11.22 -7.31 -0.58
N SER A 8 -11.33 -6.87 0.67
CA SER A 8 -12.29 -5.81 1.00
C SER A 8 -11.92 -4.48 0.36
N GLN A 9 -12.91 -3.60 0.19
CA GLN A 9 -12.66 -2.23 -0.24
C GLN A 9 -11.73 -1.48 0.75
N HIS A 10 -11.79 -1.81 2.05
CA HIS A 10 -10.89 -1.26 3.06
C HIS A 10 -9.43 -1.62 2.79
N TYR A 11 -9.17 -2.89 2.41
CA TYR A 11 -7.85 -3.33 1.98
C TYR A 11 -7.35 -2.50 0.79
N GLN A 12 -8.16 -2.40 -0.27
CA GLN A 12 -7.80 -1.67 -1.49
C GLN A 12 -7.52 -0.19 -1.21
N CYS A 13 -8.39 0.47 -0.43
CA CYS A 13 -8.21 1.87 -0.05
C CYS A 13 -6.93 2.07 0.78
N SER A 14 -6.73 1.24 1.82
CA SER A 14 -5.54 1.36 2.68
C SER A 14 -4.23 1.17 1.90
N LEU A 15 -4.21 0.22 0.96
CA LEU A 15 -3.08 -0.02 0.10
C LEU A 15 -2.79 1.17 -0.80
N LEU A 16 -3.79 1.73 -1.49
CA LEU A 16 -3.61 2.90 -2.36
C LEU A 16 -3.04 4.11 -1.60
N TYR A 17 -3.55 4.43 -0.41
CA TYR A 17 -3.02 5.53 0.40
C TYR A 17 -1.58 5.28 0.87
N LEU A 18 -1.26 4.07 1.34
CA LEU A 18 0.10 3.75 1.78
C LEU A 18 1.09 3.72 0.62
N VAL A 19 0.69 3.22 -0.56
CA VAL A 19 1.50 3.24 -1.77
C VAL A 19 1.79 4.68 -2.17
N LYS A 20 0.78 5.57 -2.18
CA LYS A 20 0.95 7.01 -2.42
C LYS A 20 2.02 7.63 -1.50
N LEU A 21 1.95 7.34 -0.20
CA LEU A 21 2.94 7.85 0.75
C LEU A 21 4.32 7.23 0.60
N LEU A 22 4.40 5.98 0.15
CA LEU A 22 5.66 5.28 -0.03
C LEU A 22 6.44 5.79 -1.24
N ILE A 23 5.77 6.33 -2.26
CA ILE A 23 6.41 6.73 -3.53
C ILE A 23 6.45 8.25 -3.75
N ASP A 24 5.71 9.03 -2.96
CA ASP A 24 5.72 10.49 -3.02
C ASP A 24 6.94 11.05 -2.27
N VAL A 25 8.09 11.04 -2.95
CA VAL A 25 9.30 11.71 -2.48
C VAL A 25 9.46 13.02 -3.25
N ASP A 26 9.17 14.12 -2.54
CA ASP A 26 9.43 15.52 -2.90
C ASP A 26 8.33 16.29 -3.66
N GLY A 27 7.08 15.80 -3.72
CA GLY A 27 5.91 16.59 -4.13
C GLY A 27 5.86 16.98 -5.62
N ILE A 28 6.76 16.42 -6.42
CA ILE A 28 6.67 16.39 -7.88
C ILE A 28 6.10 15.03 -8.21
N THR A 29 4.83 14.97 -8.61
CA THR A 29 4.18 13.73 -9.05
C THR A 29 4.98 13.14 -10.22
N ASP A 30 5.84 12.18 -9.93
CA ASP A 30 6.69 11.51 -10.91
C ASP A 30 5.85 10.48 -11.68
N GLU A 31 6.14 10.26 -12.96
CA GLU A 31 5.61 9.14 -13.75
C GLU A 31 5.81 7.80 -13.03
N ARG A 32 6.84 7.69 -12.17
CA ARG A 32 7.07 6.51 -11.31
C ARG A 32 5.94 6.29 -10.31
N GLU A 33 5.45 7.36 -9.67
CA GLU A 33 4.35 7.28 -8.72
C GLU A 33 3.08 6.77 -9.40
N LEU A 34 2.74 7.39 -10.53
CA LEU A 34 1.54 7.06 -11.28
C LEU A 34 1.59 5.61 -11.81
N ARG A 35 2.75 5.17 -12.31
CA ARG A 35 2.97 3.78 -12.74
C ARG A 35 2.75 2.78 -11.60
N ALA A 36 3.30 3.06 -10.42
CA ALA A 36 3.15 2.19 -9.26
C ALA A 36 1.68 2.08 -8.81
N LEU A 37 0.94 3.19 -8.78
CA LEU A 37 -0.50 3.19 -8.46
C LEU A 37 -1.32 2.41 -9.49
N TYR A 38 -1.04 2.55 -10.79
CA TYR A 38 -1.72 1.77 -11.82
C TYR A 38 -1.38 0.28 -11.75
N LEU A 39 -0.11 -0.08 -11.51
CA LEU A 39 0.29 -1.47 -11.33
C LEU A 39 -0.45 -2.12 -10.17
N ILE A 40 -0.59 -1.41 -9.05
CA ILE A 40 -1.34 -1.90 -7.88
C ILE A 40 -2.82 -2.05 -8.21
N ARG A 41 -3.41 -1.08 -8.91
CA ARG A 41 -4.80 -1.16 -9.37
C ARG A 41 -5.03 -2.42 -10.21
N GLU A 42 -4.15 -2.70 -11.16
CA GLU A 42 -4.26 -3.88 -12.03
C GLU A 42 -4.04 -5.19 -11.27
N THR A 43 -2.99 -5.24 -10.43
CA THR A 43 -2.60 -6.46 -9.70
C THR A 43 -3.64 -6.87 -8.66
N GLU A 44 -4.24 -5.90 -7.98
CA GLU A 44 -5.22 -6.14 -6.91
C GLU A 44 -6.67 -6.00 -7.39
N GLU A 45 -6.86 -5.96 -8.72
CA GLU A 45 -8.17 -5.86 -9.40
C GLU A 45 -9.05 -4.74 -8.83
N ILE A 46 -8.45 -3.58 -8.55
CA ILE A 46 -9.15 -2.44 -7.98
C ILE A 46 -10.02 -1.80 -9.06
N SER A 47 -11.32 -1.77 -8.81
CA SER A 47 -12.29 -1.17 -9.73
C SER A 47 -12.03 0.32 -9.97
N ASP A 48 -12.34 0.80 -11.17
CA ASP A 48 -12.23 2.20 -11.58
C ASP A 48 -12.96 3.12 -10.60
N ALA A 49 -14.13 2.70 -10.11
CA ALA A 49 -14.91 3.47 -9.14
C ALA A 49 -14.15 3.70 -7.83
N VAL A 50 -13.46 2.67 -7.31
CA VAL A 50 -12.65 2.78 -6.08
C VAL A 50 -11.41 3.64 -6.34
N PHE A 51 -10.74 3.42 -7.47
CA PHE A 51 -9.52 4.15 -7.82
C PHE A 51 -9.78 5.64 -8.05
N MET A 52 -10.83 6.00 -8.83
CA MET A 52 -11.22 7.39 -9.05
C MET A 52 -11.64 8.08 -7.75
N ALA A 53 -12.38 7.38 -6.88
CA ALA A 53 -12.76 7.93 -5.58
C ALA A 53 -11.54 8.19 -4.67
N PHE A 54 -10.51 7.35 -4.77
CA PHE A 54 -9.23 7.58 -4.11
C PHE A 54 -8.51 8.81 -4.68
N GLU A 55 -8.37 8.91 -6.02
CA GLU A 55 -7.71 10.05 -6.67
C GLU A 55 -8.38 11.39 -6.33
N ASP A 56 -9.71 11.42 -6.34
CA ASP A 56 -10.46 12.63 -6.00
C ASP A 56 -10.30 13.02 -4.51
N LYS A 57 -10.18 12.03 -3.61
CA LYS A 57 -9.95 12.30 -2.19
C LYS A 57 -8.56 12.91 -1.93
N ILE A 58 -7.51 12.33 -2.51
CA ILE A 58 -6.13 12.74 -2.17
C ILE A 58 -5.74 14.14 -2.67
N ARG A 59 -6.43 14.69 -3.69
CA ARG A 59 -6.10 16.00 -4.30
C ARG A 59 -6.07 17.18 -3.32
N GLY A 60 -6.77 17.09 -2.19
CA GLY A 60 -6.82 18.13 -1.17
C GLY A 60 -6.19 17.74 0.16
N MET A 61 -5.59 16.55 0.25
CA MET A 61 -5.10 15.99 1.51
C MET A 61 -3.61 16.25 1.68
N THR A 62 -3.21 16.59 2.90
CA THR A 62 -1.82 16.57 3.36
C THR A 62 -1.31 15.14 3.51
N GLU A 63 0.01 14.92 3.50
CA GLU A 63 0.62 13.60 3.76
C GLU A 63 0.09 12.98 5.08
N ARG A 64 -0.10 13.80 6.11
CA ARG A 64 -0.64 13.35 7.39
C ARG A 64 -2.09 12.86 7.26
N GLU A 65 -2.93 13.59 6.55
CA GLU A 65 -4.33 13.18 6.34
C GLU A 65 -4.40 11.91 5.49
N VAL A 66 -3.51 11.77 4.50
CA VAL A 66 -3.39 10.54 3.70
C VAL A 66 -2.99 9.36 4.61
N TYR A 67 -2.03 9.57 5.52
CA TYR A 67 -1.61 8.54 6.47
C TYR A 67 -2.75 8.15 7.43
N ASP A 68 -3.43 9.14 8.01
CA ASP A 68 -4.53 8.91 8.95
C ASP A 68 -5.71 8.18 8.28
N ALA A 69 -6.01 8.51 7.02
CA ALA A 69 -7.00 7.80 6.20
C ALA A 69 -6.56 6.35 5.94
N ALA A 70 -5.29 6.14 5.56
CA ALA A 70 -4.75 4.82 5.32
C ALA A 70 -4.88 3.91 6.55
N MET A 71 -4.50 4.43 7.72
CA MET A 71 -4.58 3.69 8.97
C MET A 71 -6.02 3.42 9.38
N SER A 72 -6.94 4.35 9.14
CA SER A 72 -8.36 4.17 9.44
C SER A 72 -8.98 3.02 8.63
N GLU A 73 -8.71 2.98 7.32
CA GLU A 73 -9.12 1.87 6.44
C GLU A 73 -8.44 0.55 6.86
N LEU A 74 -7.15 0.61 7.17
CA LEU A 74 -6.38 -0.56 7.60
C LEU A 74 -6.93 -1.18 8.89
N GLN A 75 -7.44 -0.39 9.84
CA GLN A 75 -8.04 -0.94 11.07
C GLN A 75 -9.32 -1.74 10.84
N LEU A 76 -10.00 -1.51 9.72
CA LEU A 76 -11.19 -2.27 9.32
C LEU A 76 -10.84 -3.56 8.57
N CYS A 77 -9.57 -3.75 8.21
CA CYS A 77 -9.08 -4.96 7.56
C CYS A 77 -8.89 -6.11 8.55
N SER A 78 -9.07 -7.33 8.06
CA SER A 78 -8.66 -8.56 8.76
C SER A 78 -7.13 -8.62 8.94
N SER A 79 -6.67 -9.45 9.89
CA SER A 79 -5.22 -9.62 10.09
C SER A 79 -4.49 -10.12 8.83
N SER A 80 -5.14 -10.97 8.02
CA SER A 80 -4.55 -11.44 6.76
C SER A 80 -4.46 -10.33 5.71
N GLU A 81 -5.48 -9.47 5.61
CA GLU A 81 -5.46 -8.32 4.71
C GLU A 81 -4.38 -7.30 5.13
N LYS A 82 -4.29 -6.97 6.42
CA LYS A 82 -3.22 -6.12 6.95
C LYS A 82 -1.84 -6.65 6.58
N LEU A 83 -1.64 -7.96 6.74
CA LEU A 83 -0.40 -8.62 6.40
C LEU A 83 -0.10 -8.57 4.89
N ASN A 84 -1.12 -8.72 4.04
CA ASN A 84 -0.98 -8.58 2.59
C ASN A 84 -0.58 -7.16 2.17
N VAL A 85 -1.21 -6.13 2.75
CA VAL A 85 -0.86 -4.72 2.49
C VAL A 85 0.63 -4.48 2.74
N PHE A 86 1.10 -4.86 3.93
CA PHE A 86 2.50 -4.65 4.28
C PHE A 86 3.48 -5.52 3.49
N ALA A 87 3.07 -6.73 3.11
CA ALA A 87 3.89 -7.57 2.24
C ALA A 87 4.09 -6.91 0.87
N LEU A 88 3.03 -6.37 0.26
CA LEU A 88 3.12 -5.65 -1.02
C LEU A 88 3.99 -4.40 -0.90
N LEU A 89 3.77 -3.57 0.12
CA LEU A 89 4.58 -2.37 0.37
C LEU A 89 6.06 -2.69 0.57
N TYR A 90 6.36 -3.75 1.33
CA TYR A 90 7.72 -4.24 1.51
C TYR A 90 8.36 -4.58 0.17
N LYS A 91 7.66 -5.33 -0.70
CA LYS A 91 8.17 -5.67 -2.03
C LYS A 91 8.39 -4.45 -2.90
N MET A 92 7.48 -3.49 -2.88
CA MET A 92 7.63 -2.24 -3.64
C MET A 92 8.87 -1.47 -3.21
N SER A 93 9.16 -1.45 -1.91
CA SER A 93 10.36 -0.81 -1.37
C SER A 93 11.66 -1.47 -1.87
N GLU A 94 11.64 -2.75 -2.27
CA GLU A 94 12.83 -3.46 -2.75
C GLU A 94 13.18 -3.22 -4.23
N VAL A 95 12.24 -2.70 -5.05
CA VAL A 95 12.35 -2.75 -6.52
C VAL A 95 13.50 -1.92 -7.11
N ASP A 96 13.92 -0.83 -6.46
CA ASP A 96 14.97 0.05 -7.02
C ASP A 96 16.36 -0.15 -6.39
N GLY A 97 16.54 -1.12 -5.50
CA GLY A 97 17.82 -1.39 -4.83
C GLY A 97 18.36 -0.24 -3.95
N ARG A 98 17.63 0.88 -3.88
CA ARG A 98 17.86 2.05 -3.03
C ARG A 98 16.55 2.38 -2.34
N VAL A 99 16.34 1.78 -1.18
CA VAL A 99 15.19 2.11 -0.34
C VAL A 99 15.48 3.45 0.35
N ASP A 100 14.62 4.45 0.19
CA ASP A 100 14.81 5.73 0.90
C ASP A 100 14.57 5.50 2.41
N ILE A 101 15.38 6.15 3.25
CA ILE A 101 15.23 6.09 4.71
C ILE A 101 13.84 6.57 5.15
N LYS A 102 13.23 7.54 4.45
CA LYS A 102 11.86 8.00 4.70
C LYS A 102 10.85 6.87 4.46
N GLU A 103 10.98 6.14 3.36
CA GLU A 103 10.11 5.02 2.98
C GLU A 103 10.21 3.87 4.00
N ILE A 104 11.44 3.50 4.41
CA ILE A 104 11.65 2.48 5.45
C ILE A 104 10.98 2.91 6.76
N LYS A 105 11.18 4.17 7.18
CA LYS A 105 10.60 4.69 8.42
C LYS A 105 9.08 4.66 8.39
N LEU A 106 8.48 5.08 7.28
CA LEU A 106 7.03 5.01 7.07
C LEU A 106 6.54 3.57 7.18
N LEU A 107 7.16 2.64 6.46
CA LEU A 107 6.77 1.23 6.45
C LEU A 107 6.85 0.60 7.85
N LEU A 108 7.98 0.77 8.54
CA LEU A 108 8.17 0.22 9.89
C LEU A 108 7.20 0.84 10.91
N TYR A 109 6.92 2.14 10.78
CA TYR A 109 5.97 2.82 11.65
C TYR A 109 4.53 2.35 11.42
N ALA A 110 4.13 2.18 10.16
CA ALA A 110 2.80 1.69 9.80
C ALA A 110 2.59 0.23 10.25
N ILE A 111 3.57 -0.64 10.03
CA ILE A 111 3.56 -2.04 10.50
C ILE A 111 3.36 -2.11 12.02
N LYS A 112 4.17 -1.34 12.76
CA LYS A 112 4.07 -1.27 14.22
C LYS A 112 2.70 -0.75 14.67
N SER A 113 2.19 0.29 14.02
CA SER A 113 0.90 0.92 14.37
C SER A 113 -0.28 -0.01 14.09
N ALA A 114 -0.17 -0.88 13.09
CA ALA A 114 -1.19 -1.87 12.77
C ALA A 114 -1.15 -3.12 13.65
N GLY A 115 -0.13 -3.27 14.50
CA GLY A 115 0.06 -4.44 15.36
C GLY A 115 0.47 -5.70 14.59
N VAL A 116 1.12 -5.56 13.43
CA VAL A 116 1.59 -6.67 12.61
C VAL A 116 3.07 -6.94 12.92
N ALA A 117 3.45 -8.22 12.98
CA ALA A 117 4.83 -8.61 13.22
C ALA A 117 5.66 -8.50 11.92
N PHE A 118 6.84 -7.85 12.01
CA PHE A 118 7.65 -7.57 10.82
C PHE A 118 8.18 -8.84 10.14
N ASP A 119 8.53 -9.87 10.90
CA ASP A 119 8.96 -11.17 10.40
C ASP A 119 7.85 -11.90 9.63
N GLU A 120 6.60 -11.74 10.04
CA GLU A 120 5.44 -12.23 9.27
C GLU A 120 5.31 -11.49 7.94
N VAL A 121 5.52 -10.17 7.92
CA VAL A 121 5.51 -9.36 6.70
C VAL A 121 6.56 -9.86 5.71
N VAL A 122 7.81 -10.01 6.17
CA VAL A 122 8.91 -10.51 5.35
C VAL A 122 8.62 -11.93 4.84
N THR A 123 8.06 -12.79 5.69
CA THR A 123 7.70 -14.16 5.31
C THR A 123 6.59 -14.17 4.26
N ARG A 124 5.53 -13.36 4.44
CA ARG A 124 4.45 -13.22 3.45
C ARG A 124 4.97 -12.68 2.12
N ALA A 125 5.80 -11.64 2.14
CA ALA A 125 6.37 -11.02 0.94
C ALA A 125 7.16 -12.01 0.07
N LYS A 126 7.89 -12.96 0.69
CA LYS A 126 8.61 -14.02 -0.03
C LYS A 126 7.68 -14.98 -0.78
N SER A 127 6.46 -15.16 -0.30
CA SER A 127 5.44 -16.01 -0.92
C SER A 127 4.50 -15.24 -1.87
N THR A 128 4.47 -13.91 -1.78
CA THR A 128 3.74 -13.05 -2.71
C THR A 128 4.52 -12.95 -4.04
N PRO A 129 3.87 -12.97 -5.22
CA PRO A 129 4.53 -12.70 -6.50
C PRO A 129 5.23 -11.34 -6.54
N SER A 130 6.33 -11.20 -7.27
CA SER A 130 7.03 -9.91 -7.38
C SER A 130 6.29 -8.97 -8.29
N LEU A 131 6.09 -7.74 -7.81
CA LEU A 131 5.63 -6.63 -8.63
C LEU A 131 6.79 -6.25 -9.54
N VAL A 132 6.56 -6.30 -10.85
CA VAL A 132 7.50 -5.77 -11.84
C VAL A 132 7.06 -4.32 -12.08
N ILE A 133 7.73 -3.38 -11.42
CA ILE A 133 7.51 -1.93 -11.60
C ILE A 133 8.39 -1.44 -12.76
#